data_AF-I3UED1-F1
#
_entry.id   AF-I3UED1-F1
#
_cell.length_a   1.000
_cell.length_b   1.000
_cell.length_c   1.000
_cell.angle_alpha   90.00
_cell.angle_beta   90.00
_cell.angle_gamma   90.00
#
_symmetry.space_group_name_H-M   'P 1'
#
loop_
_entity.id
_entity.type
_entity.pdbx_description
1 polymer ?
#
loop_
_entity_poly.entity_id
_entity_poly.type
_entity_poly.pdbx_seq_one_letter_code
_entity_poly.pdbx_strand_id
1 'polypeptide(L)'
;MNLLYTFGASVQLMLFAKQQLESMHQLLDNQNVPAVKDDDFYQQAINLEQATGYGDFARCYQRFSKAQTRLKWLAYIITAVALVLFLLSKFGATSEPIRAWFNWLMSDFMLFIISISVAAGTVFLILLALHFYTRTLLNRLLGKELAILWDRIIHRWAPDLWPELASFQGDPQAIAARVAQYNGSARAAH
;
A
#
# COMPACT_ATOMS: atom_id res chain seq x y z
N MET A 1 -3.82 -19.30 7.88
CA MET A 1 -2.54 -18.80 7.30
C MET A 1 -1.85 -17.93 8.34
N ASN A 2 -0.56 -18.17 8.61
CA ASN A 2 0.16 -17.58 9.73
C ASN A 2 0.36 -16.06 9.53
N LEU A 3 -0.07 -15.23 10.49
CA LEU A 3 0.06 -13.76 10.42
C LEU A 3 1.52 -13.33 10.28
N LEU A 4 2.44 -14.04 10.94
CA LEU A 4 3.90 -13.82 10.84
C LEU A 4 4.44 -14.06 9.43
N TYR A 5 3.96 -15.11 8.75
CA TYR A 5 4.35 -15.41 7.37
C TYR A 5 3.85 -14.34 6.40
N THR A 6 2.61 -13.88 6.62
CA THR A 6 2.01 -12.79 5.84
C THR A 6 2.75 -11.46 6.04
N PHE A 7 3.13 -11.15 7.27
CA PHE A 7 3.88 -9.94 7.61
C PHE A 7 5.29 -9.99 7.01
N GLY A 8 6.01 -11.11 7.18
CA GLY A 8 7.32 -11.33 6.57
C GLY A 8 7.30 -11.21 5.05
N ALA A 9 6.30 -11.80 4.39
CA ALA A 9 6.13 -11.69 2.94
C ALA A 9 5.88 -10.23 2.49
N SER A 10 5.11 -9.45 3.25
CA SER A 10 4.86 -8.04 2.92
C SER A 10 6.10 -7.15 3.06
N VAL A 11 6.94 -7.41 4.07
CA VAL A 11 8.21 -6.70 4.27
C VAL A 11 9.20 -7.05 3.17
N GLN A 12 9.32 -8.35 2.85
CA GLN A 12 10.17 -8.81 1.74
C GLN A 12 9.74 -8.19 0.41
N LEU A 13 8.43 -8.11 0.15
CA LEU A 13 7.90 -7.55 -1.09
C LEU A 13 8.14 -6.04 -1.19
N MET A 14 8.11 -5.30 -0.07
CA MET A 14 8.47 -3.88 -0.04
C MET A 14 9.99 -3.66 -0.23
N LEU A 15 10.83 -4.49 0.40
CA LEU A 15 12.28 -4.44 0.21
C LEU A 15 12.65 -4.76 -1.24
N PHE A 16 12.02 -5.78 -1.82
CA PHE A 16 12.10 -6.12 -3.24
C PHE A 16 11.78 -4.91 -4.11
N ALA A 17 10.65 -4.26 -3.86
CA ALA A 17 10.21 -3.13 -4.65
C ALA A 17 11.18 -1.95 -4.56
N LYS A 18 11.71 -1.66 -3.36
CA LYS A 18 12.73 -0.62 -3.15
C LYS A 18 14.01 -0.91 -3.92
N GLN A 19 14.49 -2.15 -3.91
CA GLN A 19 15.70 -2.53 -4.64
C GLN A 19 15.51 -2.40 -6.16
N GLN A 20 14.33 -2.75 -6.68
CA GLN A 20 14.00 -2.51 -8.09
C GLN A 20 14.02 -1.02 -8.41
N LEU A 21 13.40 -0.19 -7.58
CA LEU A 21 13.35 1.25 -7.78
C LEU A 21 14.74 1.90 -7.75
N GLU A 22 15.60 1.47 -6.83
CA GLU A 22 17.00 1.91 -6.78
C GLU A 22 17.76 1.52 -8.06
N SER A 23 17.54 0.30 -8.55
CA SER A 23 18.14 -0.16 -9.81
C SER A 23 17.67 0.65 -11.02
N MET A 24 16.41 1.14 -11.00
CA MET A 24 15.86 2.00 -12.07
C MET A 24 16.62 3.32 -12.08
N HIS A 25 16.80 3.91 -10.91
CA HIS A 25 17.53 5.16 -10.74
C HIS A 25 19.00 5.01 -11.17
N GLN A 26 19.66 3.92 -10.79
CA GLN A 26 21.03 3.66 -11.23
C GLN A 26 21.13 3.56 -12.76
N LEU A 27 20.18 2.89 -13.42
CA LEU A 27 20.15 2.80 -14.88
C LEU A 27 19.99 4.19 -15.51
N LEU A 28 19.06 5.01 -15.00
CA LEU A 28 18.83 6.37 -15.49
C LEU A 28 20.02 7.30 -15.25
N ASP A 29 20.65 7.21 -14.07
CA ASP A 29 21.86 7.99 -13.75
C ASP A 29 22.99 7.72 -14.76
N ASN A 30 23.15 6.46 -15.20
CA ASN A 30 24.18 6.12 -16.19
C ASN A 30 23.84 6.57 -17.60
N GLN A 31 22.55 6.71 -17.92
CA GLN A 31 22.07 7.30 -19.16
C GLN A 31 22.00 8.82 -19.11
N ASN A 32 22.50 9.45 -18.03
CA ASN A 32 22.41 10.89 -17.76
C ASN A 32 20.98 11.45 -17.84
N VAL A 33 19.98 10.62 -17.48
CA VAL A 33 18.58 11.03 -17.47
C VAL A 33 18.25 11.63 -16.10
N PRO A 34 17.83 12.90 -16.02
CA PRO A 34 17.49 13.52 -14.75
C PRO A 34 16.18 12.91 -14.21
N ALA A 35 16.29 12.13 -13.14
CA ALA A 35 15.17 11.56 -12.40
C ALA A 35 15.14 12.11 -10.96
N VAL A 36 13.96 12.56 -10.52
CA VAL A 36 13.78 13.08 -9.15
C VAL A 36 13.82 11.93 -8.14
N LYS A 37 14.79 11.97 -7.23
CA LYS A 37 14.89 11.07 -6.07
C LYS A 37 14.20 11.75 -4.88
N ASP A 38 13.26 11.07 -4.27
CA ASP A 38 12.48 11.49 -3.09
C ASP A 38 12.77 10.51 -1.94
N ASP A 39 12.30 10.72 -0.72
CA ASP A 39 12.38 9.72 0.36
C ASP A 39 11.19 8.75 0.32
N ASP A 40 10.04 9.18 -0.25
CA ASP A 40 8.86 8.33 -0.40
C ASP A 40 8.97 7.45 -1.65
N PHE A 41 9.00 6.13 -1.43
CA PHE A 41 8.99 5.10 -2.48
C PHE A 41 7.90 5.33 -3.54
N TYR A 42 6.67 5.63 -3.12
CA TYR A 42 5.56 5.80 -4.06
C TYR A 42 5.72 7.07 -4.89
N GLN A 43 6.23 8.14 -4.27
CA GLN A 43 6.46 9.40 -4.96
C GLN A 43 7.60 9.26 -5.98
N GLN A 44 8.70 8.60 -5.60
CA GLN A 44 9.79 8.24 -6.52
C GLN A 44 9.27 7.44 -7.73
N ALA A 45 8.49 6.38 -7.51
CA ALA A 45 7.94 5.55 -8.58
C ALA A 45 6.99 6.35 -9.50
N ILE A 46 6.18 7.26 -8.94
CA ILE A 46 5.33 8.18 -9.73
C ILE A 46 6.17 9.14 -10.57
N ASN A 47 7.25 9.71 -10.01
CA ASN A 47 8.13 10.61 -10.74
C ASN A 47 8.83 9.90 -11.91
N LEU A 48 9.28 8.66 -11.70
CA LEU A 48 9.82 7.81 -12.76
C LEU A 48 8.79 7.49 -13.84
N GLU A 49 7.56 7.17 -13.44
CA GLU A 49 6.48 6.93 -14.39
C GLU A 49 6.17 8.17 -15.23
N GLN A 50 6.16 9.36 -14.60
CA GLN A 50 5.96 10.63 -15.32
C GLN A 50 7.09 10.91 -16.31
N ALA A 51 8.35 10.58 -15.96
CA ALA A 51 9.47 10.68 -16.89
C ALA A 51 9.29 9.76 -18.12
N THR A 52 8.63 8.61 -17.95
CA THR A 52 8.25 7.72 -19.06
C THR A 52 7.05 8.20 -19.87
N GLY A 53 6.28 9.19 -19.38
CA GLY A 53 5.07 9.71 -20.04
C GLY A 53 3.79 8.90 -19.79
N TYR A 54 3.78 8.06 -18.74
CA TYR A 54 2.63 7.22 -18.38
C TYR A 54 2.01 7.64 -17.03
N GLY A 55 0.96 6.94 -16.58
CA GLY A 55 0.23 7.26 -15.35
C GLY A 55 -0.58 6.10 -14.76
N ASP A 56 -0.22 4.86 -15.04
CA ASP A 56 -0.89 3.66 -14.52
C ASP A 56 -0.59 3.42 -13.04
N PHE A 57 0.69 3.50 -12.66
CA PHE A 57 1.15 3.39 -11.28
C PHE A 57 0.54 4.50 -10.42
N ALA A 58 0.59 5.75 -10.89
CA ALA A 58 -0.03 6.89 -10.20
C ALA A 58 -1.55 6.69 -9.98
N ARG A 59 -2.28 6.22 -11.01
CA ARG A 59 -3.72 5.92 -10.89
C ARG A 59 -3.99 4.79 -9.91
N CYS A 60 -3.18 3.74 -9.92
CA CYS A 60 -3.29 2.63 -8.98
C CYS A 60 -3.01 3.10 -7.54
N TYR A 61 -1.98 3.92 -7.35
CA TYR A 61 -1.59 4.48 -6.05
C TYR A 61 -2.67 5.40 -5.49
N GLN A 62 -3.28 6.24 -6.32
CA GLN A 62 -4.40 7.08 -5.89
C GLN A 62 -5.59 6.24 -5.38
N ARG A 63 -5.91 5.12 -6.04
CA ARG A 63 -6.96 4.21 -5.58
C ARG A 63 -6.59 3.55 -4.26
N PHE A 64 -5.34 3.11 -4.13
CA PHE A 64 -4.81 2.53 -2.89
C PHE A 64 -4.86 3.53 -1.73
N SER A 65 -4.30 4.73 -1.92
CA SER A 65 -4.26 5.80 -0.92
C SER A 65 -5.67 6.23 -0.47
N LYS A 66 -6.61 6.37 -1.40
CA LYS A 66 -8.02 6.66 -1.07
C LYS A 66 -8.65 5.52 -0.25
N ALA A 67 -8.41 4.26 -0.62
CA ALA A 67 -8.94 3.10 0.10
C ALA A 67 -8.33 2.99 1.52
N GLN A 68 -7.04 3.23 1.66
CA GLN A 68 -6.36 3.24 2.96
C GLN A 68 -6.84 4.38 3.85
N THR A 69 -7.04 5.58 3.28
CA THR A 69 -7.60 6.74 3.99
C THR A 69 -9.01 6.45 4.51
N ARG A 70 -9.88 5.83 3.69
CA ARG A 70 -11.22 5.39 4.12
C ARG A 70 -11.14 4.38 5.27
N LEU A 71 -10.20 3.44 5.20
CA LEU A 71 -10.01 2.43 6.24
C LEU A 71 -9.57 3.07 7.57
N LYS A 72 -8.66 4.05 7.53
CA LYS A 72 -8.25 4.83 8.71
C LYS A 72 -9.42 5.61 9.32
N TRP A 73 -10.21 6.30 8.50
CA TRP A 73 -11.40 7.02 8.95
C TRP A 73 -12.41 6.10 9.63
N LEU A 74 -12.68 4.93 9.04
CA LEU A 74 -13.59 3.96 9.62
C LEU A 74 -13.07 3.45 10.98
N ALA A 75 -11.77 3.17 11.07
CA ALA A 75 -11.14 2.77 12.33
C ALA A 75 -11.28 3.87 13.40
N TYR A 76 -11.03 5.14 13.06
CA TYR A 76 -11.21 6.26 13.99
C TYR A 76 -12.65 6.40 14.48
N ILE A 77 -13.63 6.23 13.61
CA ILE A 77 -15.05 6.28 14.00
C ILE A 77 -15.36 5.16 15.00
N ILE A 78 -14.93 3.94 14.72
CA ILE A 78 -15.14 2.79 15.62
C ILE A 78 -14.46 3.02 16.96
N THR A 79 -13.21 3.49 16.97
CA THR A 79 -12.48 3.80 18.20
C THR A 79 -13.16 4.93 18.99
N ALA A 80 -13.67 5.97 18.31
CA ALA A 80 -14.39 7.06 18.96
C ALA A 80 -15.69 6.56 19.61
N VAL A 81 -16.48 5.73 18.91
CA VAL A 81 -17.69 5.12 19.48
C VAL A 81 -17.35 4.23 20.67
N ALA A 82 -16.33 3.38 20.55
CA ALA A 82 -15.88 2.52 21.65
C ALA A 82 -15.43 3.35 22.86
N LEU A 83 -14.71 4.46 22.63
CA LEU A 83 -14.27 5.38 23.67
C LEU A 83 -15.46 6.05 24.37
N VAL A 84 -16.47 6.50 23.61
CA VAL A 84 -17.70 7.08 24.17
C VAL A 84 -18.45 6.07 25.03
N LEU A 85 -18.64 4.84 24.54
CA LEU A 85 -19.28 3.76 25.30
C LEU A 85 -18.49 3.43 26.58
N PHE A 86 -17.16 3.40 26.50
CA PHE A 86 -16.30 3.19 27.65
C PHE A 86 -16.43 4.31 28.69
N LEU A 87 -16.39 5.58 28.26
CA LEU A 87 -16.57 6.74 29.13
C LEU A 87 -17.97 6.77 29.76
N LEU A 88 -19.01 6.43 29.00
CA LEU A 88 -20.38 6.28 29.52
C LEU A 88 -20.47 5.16 30.56
N SER A 89 -19.83 4.02 30.33
CA SER A 89 -19.77 2.93 31.30
C SER A 89 -19.05 3.33 32.60
N LYS A 90 -18.01 4.17 32.50
CA LYS A 90 -17.20 4.59 33.66
C LYS A 90 -17.79 5.76 34.44
N PHE A 91 -18.39 6.74 33.76
CA PHE A 91 -18.83 8.01 34.36
C PHE A 91 -20.36 8.20 34.32
N GLY A 92 -21.09 7.42 33.54
CA GLY A 92 -22.53 7.59 33.34
C GLY A 92 -23.40 7.34 34.58
N ALA A 93 -22.87 6.65 35.60
CA ALA A 93 -23.55 6.47 36.87
C ALA A 93 -23.63 7.76 37.71
N THR A 94 -22.84 8.79 37.39
CA THR A 94 -22.70 10.01 38.21
C THR A 94 -23.52 11.20 37.74
N SER A 95 -24.15 11.16 36.56
CA SER A 95 -25.01 12.25 36.07
C SER A 95 -26.40 11.75 35.68
N GLU A 96 -27.44 12.38 36.25
CA GLU A 96 -28.85 12.08 35.96
C GLU A 96 -29.22 12.08 34.46
N PRO A 97 -28.76 13.01 33.61
CA PRO A 97 -29.11 12.99 32.19
C PRO A 97 -28.55 11.76 31.46
N ILE A 98 -27.36 11.28 31.83
CA ILE A 98 -26.77 10.08 31.21
C ILE A 98 -27.54 8.83 31.63
N ARG A 99 -27.97 8.76 32.90
CA ARG A 99 -28.77 7.64 33.42
C ARG A 99 -30.16 7.56 32.75
N ALA A 100 -30.82 8.69 32.52
CA ALA A 100 -32.10 8.73 31.81
C ALA A 100 -31.95 8.26 30.35
N TRP A 101 -30.89 8.70 29.67
CA TRP A 101 -30.59 8.29 28.30
C TRP A 101 -30.27 6.78 28.22
N PHE A 102 -29.52 6.25 29.19
CA PHE A 102 -29.19 4.83 29.28
C PHE A 102 -30.42 3.97 29.56
N ASN A 103 -31.32 4.41 30.46
CA ASN A 103 -32.56 3.70 30.74
C ASN A 103 -33.51 3.66 29.53
N TRP A 104 -33.56 4.74 28.74
CA TRP A 104 -34.30 4.76 27.48
C TRP A 104 -33.68 3.80 26.46
N LEU A 105 -32.35 3.80 26.32
CA LEU A 105 -31.63 2.88 25.44
C LEU A 105 -31.83 1.40 25.82
N MET A 106 -31.91 1.13 27.14
CA MET A 106 -32.07 -0.19 27.72
C MET A 106 -33.53 -0.64 27.86
N SER A 107 -34.52 0.21 27.55
CA SER A 107 -35.93 -0.14 27.73
C SER A 107 -36.35 -1.34 26.88
N ASP A 108 -35.66 -1.57 25.76
CA ASP A 108 -35.83 -2.71 24.89
C ASP A 108 -34.48 -3.36 24.57
N PHE A 109 -33.82 -3.84 25.62
CA PHE A 109 -32.45 -4.36 25.59
C PHE A 109 -32.22 -5.44 24.52
N MET A 110 -33.22 -6.29 24.27
CA MET A 110 -33.13 -7.33 23.23
C MET A 110 -33.05 -6.73 21.83
N LEU A 111 -33.93 -5.79 21.50
CA LEU A 111 -33.92 -5.11 20.20
C LEU A 111 -32.64 -4.28 20.03
N PHE A 112 -32.16 -3.65 21.10
CA PHE A 112 -30.90 -2.92 21.13
C PHE A 112 -29.70 -3.83 20.82
N ILE A 113 -29.55 -4.97 21.52
CA ILE A 113 -28.46 -5.92 21.28
C ILE A 113 -28.49 -6.43 19.84
N ILE A 114 -29.67 -6.82 19.34
CA ILE A 114 -29.81 -7.33 17.97
C ILE A 114 -29.39 -6.25 16.96
N SER A 115 -29.86 -5.02 17.13
CA SER A 115 -29.55 -3.90 16.23
C SER A 115 -28.05 -3.59 16.21
N ILE A 116 -27.41 -3.53 17.39
CA ILE A 116 -25.95 -3.32 17.48
C ILE A 116 -25.18 -4.49 16.90
N SER A 117 -25.62 -5.73 17.15
CA SER A 117 -24.95 -6.93 16.62
C SER A 117 -24.99 -6.96 15.09
N VAL A 118 -26.14 -6.65 14.50
CA VAL A 118 -26.30 -6.53 13.04
C VAL A 118 -25.41 -5.40 12.50
N ALA A 119 -25.47 -4.21 13.10
CA ALA A 119 -24.65 -3.07 12.68
C ALA A 119 -23.15 -3.37 12.77
N ALA A 120 -22.69 -3.96 13.88
CA ALA A 120 -21.30 -4.36 14.08
C ALA A 120 -20.87 -5.43 13.06
N GLY A 121 -21.73 -6.42 12.80
CA GLY A 121 -21.51 -7.44 11.77
C GLY A 121 -21.36 -6.82 10.37
N THR A 122 -22.25 -5.89 10.00
CA THR A 122 -22.17 -5.17 8.72
C THR A 122 -20.88 -4.36 8.60
N VAL A 123 -20.51 -3.60 9.65
CA VAL A 123 -19.27 -2.82 9.68
C VAL A 123 -18.04 -3.72 9.57
N PHE A 124 -18.06 -4.88 10.24
CA PHE A 124 -16.98 -5.85 10.16
C PHE A 124 -16.81 -6.41 8.75
N LEU A 125 -17.90 -6.74 8.05
CA LEU A 125 -17.85 -7.19 6.66
C LEU A 125 -17.29 -6.11 5.73
N ILE A 126 -17.68 -4.85 5.92
CA ILE A 126 -17.15 -3.71 5.16
C ILE A 126 -15.64 -3.55 5.40
N LEU A 127 -15.19 -3.63 6.65
CA LEU A 127 -13.76 -3.59 7.01
C LEU A 127 -12.97 -4.70 6.34
N LEU A 128 -13.51 -5.92 6.38
CA LEU A 128 -12.88 -7.10 5.79
C LEU A 128 -12.76 -6.94 4.27
N ALA A 129 -13.84 -6.54 3.59
CA ALA A 129 -13.82 -6.27 2.15
C ALA A 129 -12.81 -5.17 1.79
N LEU A 130 -12.78 -4.07 2.55
CA LEU A 130 -11.85 -2.96 2.31
C LEU A 130 -10.38 -3.36 2.59
N HIS A 131 -10.15 -4.21 3.59
CA HIS A 131 -8.83 -4.77 3.89
C HIS A 131 -8.31 -5.64 2.74
N PHE A 132 -9.12 -6.56 2.23
CA PHE A 132 -8.73 -7.37 1.08
C PHE A 132 -8.54 -6.52 -0.19
N TYR A 133 -9.41 -5.54 -0.41
CA TYR A 133 -9.30 -4.63 -1.54
C TYR A 133 -7.99 -3.80 -1.51
N THR A 134 -7.65 -3.21 -0.36
CA THR A 134 -6.40 -2.46 -0.17
C THR A 134 -5.18 -3.35 -0.36
N ARG A 135 -5.21 -4.58 0.14
CA ARG A 135 -4.13 -5.55 -0.04
C ARG A 135 -3.93 -5.97 -1.50
N THR A 136 -5.01 -6.17 -2.24
CA THR A 136 -4.95 -6.46 -3.68
C THR A 136 -4.34 -5.30 -4.45
N LEU A 137 -4.72 -4.06 -4.12
CA LEU A 137 -4.11 -2.87 -4.73
C LEU A 137 -2.62 -2.73 -4.40
N LEU A 138 -2.23 -3.02 -3.16
CA LEU A 138 -0.82 -2.98 -2.74
C LEU A 138 0.01 -4.01 -3.52
N ASN A 139 -0.46 -5.26 -3.60
CA ASN A 139 0.21 -6.31 -4.37
C ASN A 139 0.29 -5.95 -5.87
N ARG A 140 -0.74 -5.29 -6.39
CA ARG A 140 -0.75 -4.82 -7.77
C ARG A 140 0.28 -3.70 -8.00
N LEU A 141 0.41 -2.75 -7.08
CA LEU A 141 1.41 -1.68 -7.14
C LEU A 141 2.82 -2.21 -7.12
N LEU A 142 3.14 -3.03 -6.12
CA LEU A 142 4.50 -3.52 -5.88
C LEU A 142 4.90 -4.70 -6.78
N GLY A 143 3.93 -5.33 -7.45
CA GLY A 143 4.16 -6.38 -8.43
C GLY A 143 3.96 -5.89 -9.86
N LYS A 144 2.72 -5.98 -10.35
CA LYS A 144 2.39 -5.76 -11.77
C LYS A 144 2.73 -4.35 -12.25
N GLU A 145 2.31 -3.30 -11.55
CA GLU A 145 2.52 -1.92 -12.02
C GLU A 145 4.01 -1.55 -11.96
N LEU A 146 4.73 -1.99 -10.93
CA LEU A 146 6.18 -1.80 -10.84
C LEU A 146 6.94 -2.55 -11.94
N ALA A 147 6.53 -3.77 -12.28
CA ALA A 147 7.12 -4.53 -13.39
C ALA A 147 6.85 -3.87 -14.75
N ILE A 148 5.66 -3.31 -14.96
CA ILE A 148 5.33 -2.52 -16.16
C ILE A 148 6.19 -1.25 -16.23
N LEU A 149 6.40 -0.57 -15.10
CA LEU A 149 7.28 0.60 -15.05
C LEU A 149 8.72 0.21 -15.40
N TRP A 150 9.20 -0.92 -14.89
CA TRP A 150 10.53 -1.47 -15.17
C TRP A 150 10.72 -1.78 -16.65
N ASP A 151 9.75 -2.49 -17.25
CA ASP A 151 9.69 -2.76 -18.70
C ASP A 151 9.78 -1.46 -19.53
N ARG A 152 8.96 -0.46 -19.20
CA ARG A 152 8.97 0.84 -19.88
C ARG A 152 10.31 1.57 -19.77
N ILE A 153 10.95 1.52 -18.60
CA ILE A 153 12.26 2.17 -18.38
C ILE A 153 13.33 1.48 -19.22
N ILE A 154 13.40 0.14 -19.20
CA ILE A 154 14.39 -0.59 -19.98
C ILE A 154 14.16 -0.38 -21.47
N HIS A 155 12.93 -0.53 -21.95
CA HIS A 155 12.63 -0.40 -23.37
C HIS A 155 12.99 0.99 -23.91
N ARG A 156 12.88 2.04 -23.07
CA ARG A 156 13.17 3.42 -23.46
C ARG A 156 14.65 3.81 -23.36
N TRP A 157 15.37 3.33 -22.35
CA TRP A 157 16.73 3.81 -22.04
C TRP A 157 17.83 2.75 -22.05
N ALA A 158 17.48 1.48 -22.12
CA ALA A 158 18.46 0.39 -22.29
C ALA A 158 17.85 -0.76 -23.12
N PRO A 159 17.44 -0.52 -24.37
CA PRO A 159 16.79 -1.55 -25.20
C PRO A 159 17.69 -2.77 -25.41
N ASP A 160 19.01 -2.59 -25.41
CA ASP A 160 20.00 -3.66 -25.58
C ASP A 160 20.02 -4.65 -24.41
N LEU A 161 19.61 -4.21 -23.22
CA LEU A 161 19.50 -5.06 -22.03
C LEU A 161 18.22 -5.91 -22.01
N TRP A 162 17.23 -5.57 -22.82
CA TRP A 162 15.92 -6.22 -22.81
C TRP A 162 15.97 -7.75 -23.02
N PRO A 163 16.73 -8.29 -24.01
CA PRO A 163 16.80 -9.72 -24.25
C PRO A 163 17.45 -10.48 -23.09
N GLU A 164 18.45 -9.87 -22.43
CA GLU A 164 19.13 -10.47 -21.29
C GLU A 164 18.23 -10.47 -20.05
N LEU A 165 17.54 -9.35 -19.79
CA LEU A 165 16.68 -9.18 -18.62
C LEU A 165 15.42 -10.06 -18.67
N ALA A 166 14.93 -10.38 -19.87
CA ALA A 166 13.83 -11.33 -20.06
C ALA A 166 14.12 -12.74 -19.50
N SER A 167 15.40 -13.13 -19.43
CA SER A 167 15.81 -14.45 -18.93
C SER A 167 15.78 -14.59 -17.40
N PHE A 168 15.79 -13.48 -16.66
CA PHE A 168 15.90 -13.49 -15.19
C PHE A 168 14.56 -13.61 -14.44
N GLN A 169 13.43 -13.76 -15.16
CA GLN A 169 12.08 -14.09 -14.64
C GLN A 169 11.82 -13.77 -13.15
N GLY A 170 11.97 -12.51 -12.76
CA GLY A 170 11.56 -12.04 -11.43
C GLY A 170 12.54 -12.24 -10.27
N ASP A 171 13.80 -12.62 -10.52
CA ASP A 171 14.86 -12.52 -9.50
C ASP A 171 15.40 -11.06 -9.45
N PRO A 172 15.05 -10.28 -8.42
CA PRO A 172 15.40 -8.87 -8.32
C PRO A 172 16.89 -8.67 -8.05
N GLN A 173 17.55 -9.64 -7.39
CA GLN A 173 18.96 -9.56 -7.09
C GLN A 173 19.76 -9.84 -8.35
N ALA A 174 19.33 -10.81 -9.16
CA ALA A 174 19.94 -11.07 -10.46
C ALA A 174 19.75 -9.88 -11.42
N ILE A 175 18.55 -9.29 -11.47
CA ILE A 175 18.27 -8.10 -12.28
C ILE A 175 19.10 -6.91 -11.79
N ALA A 176 19.12 -6.61 -10.49
CA ALA A 176 19.89 -5.50 -9.93
C ALA A 176 21.41 -5.70 -10.13
N ALA A 177 21.92 -6.91 -9.90
CA ALA A 177 23.32 -7.23 -10.12
C ALA A 177 23.69 -7.11 -11.61
N ARG A 178 22.80 -7.52 -12.52
CA ARG A 178 23.04 -7.41 -13.96
C ARG A 178 23.03 -5.95 -14.43
N VAL A 179 22.09 -5.14 -13.93
CA VAL A 179 22.07 -3.69 -14.19
C VAL A 179 23.34 -3.03 -13.64
N ALA A 180 23.77 -3.38 -12.43
CA ALA A 180 25.02 -2.88 -11.87
C ALA A 180 26.26 -3.29 -12.71
N GLN A 181 26.31 -4.53 -13.22
CA GLN A 181 27.36 -4.99 -14.12
C GLN A 181 27.35 -4.24 -15.46
N TYR A 182 26.19 -4.07 -16.09
CA TYR A 182 26.03 -3.32 -17.34
C TYR A 182 26.53 -1.88 -17.18
N ASN A 183 26.16 -1.25 -16.06
CA ASN A 183 26.60 0.09 -15.70
C ASN A 183 28.14 0.17 -15.53
N GLY A 184 28.75 -0.87 -14.95
CA GLY A 184 30.20 -0.99 -14.84
C GLY A 184 30.90 -1.14 -16.19
N SER A 185 30.36 -1.96 -17.09
CA SER A 185 30.92 -2.15 -18.44
C SER A 185 30.74 -0.93 -19.35
N ALA A 186 29.60 -0.23 -19.27
CA ALA A 186 29.35 0.97 -20.06
C ALA A 186 30.30 2.12 -19.68
N ARG A 187 30.64 2.26 -18.39
CA ARG A 187 31.64 3.24 -17.92
C ARG A 187 33.07 2.90 -18.29
N ALA A 188 33.40 1.62 -18.48
CA ALA A 188 34.75 1.21 -18.88
C ALA A 188 35.01 1.37 -20.39
N ALA A 189 33.94 1.53 -21.19
CA ALA A 189 34.01 1.71 -22.63
C ALA A 189 34.05 3.20 -23.07
N HIS A 190 33.90 4.12 -22.13
CA HIS A 190 33.96 5.58 -22.32
C HIS A 190 35.19 6.17 -21.62
#